data_AF-A0A851P4R2-F1
#
_entry.id   AF-A0A851P4R2-F1
#
_cell.length_a   1.000
_cell.length_b   1.000
_cell.length_c   1.000
_cell.angle_alpha   90.00
_cell.angle_beta   90.00
_cell.angle_gamma   90.00
#
_symmetry.space_group_name_H-M   'P 1'
#
loop_
_entity.id
_entity.type
_entity.pdbx_description
1 polymer ?
#
loop_
_entity_poly.entity_id
_entity_poly.type
_entity_poly.pdbx_seq_one_letter_code
_entity_poly.pdbx_strand_id
1 'polypeptide(L)'
;SAGILSFQCPVCQNREQFLSEMSALGIQIPLRRSSWWDDDMYPSLEERHQRCDVSKCLCPGGREQADEEGPWQLLLCSSCAAEGTHRHCSLLSRRTESWECDTCAGVGTCKRQRAACRCVVARHGLAA
;
A
#
# COMPACT_ATOMS: atom_id res chain seq x y z
N SER A 1 -5.61 -1.77 15.19
CA SER A 1 -6.98 -2.31 15.17
C SER A 1 -7.99 -1.18 15.13
N ALA A 2 -8.90 -1.17 14.14
CA ALA A 2 -10.01 -0.22 14.09
C ALA A 2 -11.01 -0.54 15.20
N GLY A 3 -11.35 0.44 16.04
CA GLY A 3 -12.31 0.25 17.13
C GLY A 3 -13.76 0.23 16.65
N ILE A 4 -14.69 -0.03 17.57
CA ILE A 4 -16.14 -0.05 17.31
C ILE A 4 -16.70 1.23 16.65
N LEU A 5 -15.99 2.35 16.76
CA LEU A 5 -16.37 3.65 16.18
C LEU A 5 -16.20 3.69 14.66
N SER A 6 -15.25 2.93 14.11
CA SER A 6 -14.98 2.85 12.66
C SER A 6 -15.47 1.54 12.04
N PHE A 7 -16.22 0.74 12.80
CA PHE A 7 -16.71 -0.55 12.36
C PHE A 7 -18.15 -0.45 11.83
N GLN A 8 -18.27 -0.33 10.51
CA GLN A 8 -19.54 -0.16 9.80
C GLN A 8 -19.51 -0.89 8.46
N CYS A 9 -20.69 -1.13 7.88
CA CYS A 9 -20.77 -1.75 6.56
C CYS A 9 -20.04 -0.90 5.50
N PRO A 10 -19.06 -1.45 4.76
CA PRO A 10 -18.31 -0.68 3.77
C PRO A 10 -19.15 -0.29 2.54
N VAL A 11 -20.33 -0.89 2.36
CA VAL A 11 -21.20 -0.65 1.20
C VAL A 11 -22.26 0.41 1.48
N CYS A 12 -22.98 0.28 2.60
CA CYS A 12 -24.11 1.17 2.92
C CYS A 12 -23.88 2.05 4.15
N GLN A 13 -22.72 1.93 4.81
CA GLN A 13 -22.35 2.67 6.02
C GLN A 13 -23.29 2.43 7.22
N ASN A 14 -24.22 1.48 7.14
CA ASN A 14 -25.07 1.11 8.26
C ASN A 14 -24.23 0.41 9.33
N ARG A 15 -24.21 0.99 10.52
CA ARG A 15 -23.42 0.52 11.66
C ARG A 15 -24.18 -0.48 12.53
N GLU A 16 -25.45 -0.20 12.82
CA GLU A 16 -26.26 -1.00 13.74
C GLU A 16 -26.49 -2.41 13.21
N GLN A 17 -26.94 -2.52 11.95
CA GLN A 17 -27.19 -3.81 11.31
C GLN A 17 -25.90 -4.62 11.18
N PHE A 18 -24.80 -3.96 10.80
CA PHE A 18 -23.51 -4.59 10.63
C PHE A 18 -22.95 -5.12 11.96
N LEU A 19 -23.03 -4.35 13.04
CA LEU A 19 -22.58 -4.80 14.36
C LEU A 19 -23.44 -5.97 14.88
N SER A 20 -24.75 -5.93 14.65
CA SER A 20 -25.66 -7.01 15.03
C SER A 20 -25.31 -8.32 14.32
N GLU A 21 -25.13 -8.27 13.00
CA GLU A 21 -24.74 -9.44 12.19
C GLU A 21 -23.36 -9.98 12.60
N MET A 22 -22.39 -9.11 12.83
CA MET A 22 -21.03 -9.52 13.23
C MET A 22 -21.03 -10.13 14.63
N SER A 23 -21.85 -9.60 15.56
CA SER A 23 -22.06 -10.22 16.86
C SER A 23 -22.74 -11.59 16.76
N ALA A 24 -23.70 -11.76 15.86
CA ALA A 24 -24.36 -13.06 15.62
C ALA A 24 -23.37 -14.10 15.07
N LEU A 25 -22.35 -13.66 14.34
CA LEU A 25 -21.22 -14.48 13.89
C LEU A 25 -20.14 -14.71 14.98
N GLY A 26 -20.36 -14.21 16.20
CA GLY A 26 -19.41 -14.33 17.31
C GLY A 26 -18.24 -13.35 17.25
N ILE A 27 -18.26 -12.36 16.35
CA ILE A 27 -17.22 -11.34 16.23
C ILE A 27 -17.55 -10.18 17.17
N GLN A 28 -16.92 -10.19 18.35
CA GLN A 28 -17.05 -9.12 19.32
C GLN A 28 -15.99 -8.04 19.08
N ILE A 29 -16.43 -6.79 19.00
CA ILE A 29 -15.54 -5.66 18.72
C ILE A 29 -15.33 -4.88 19.99
N PRO A 30 -14.11 -4.90 20.55
CA PRO A 30 -13.86 -4.23 21.81
C PRO A 30 -14.03 -2.72 21.67
N LEU A 31 -14.61 -2.10 22.70
CA LEU A 31 -14.73 -0.66 22.84
C LEU A 31 -13.37 -0.07 23.28
N ARG A 32 -12.37 -0.17 22.39
CA ARG A 32 -11.03 0.40 22.59
C ARG A 32 -10.86 1.56 21.61
N ARG A 33 -10.46 2.73 22.10
CA ARG A 33 -9.90 3.78 21.26
C ARG A 33 -8.63 3.18 20.63
N SER A 34 -8.52 3.19 19.31
CA SER A 34 -7.29 2.73 18.67
C SER A 34 -6.15 3.62 19.17
N SER A 35 -5.07 3.04 19.67
CA SER A 35 -3.86 3.78 20.07
C SER A 35 -3.17 4.52 18.91
N TRP A 36 -3.72 4.39 17.71
CA TRP A 36 -3.28 5.04 16.47
C TRP A 36 -3.92 6.43 16.30
N TRP A 37 -4.81 6.84 17.22
CA TRP A 37 -5.34 8.20 17.35
C TRP A 37 -4.52 9.06 18.33
N ASP A 38 -3.44 8.51 18.91
CA ASP A 38 -2.45 9.31 19.60
C ASP A 38 -1.53 9.92 18.52
N ASP A 39 -1.58 11.24 18.39
CA ASP A 39 -0.93 12.07 17.35
C ASP A 39 0.58 11.78 17.15
N ASP A 40 1.25 11.17 18.14
CA ASP A 40 2.69 10.86 18.13
C ASP A 40 3.06 9.55 17.41
N MET A 41 2.11 8.81 16.81
CA MET A 41 2.39 7.51 16.18
C MET A 41 1.94 7.42 14.70
N TYR A 42 1.96 8.56 14.02
CA TYR A 42 2.21 8.56 12.58
C TYR A 42 3.65 9.05 12.37
N PRO A 43 4.66 8.16 12.37
CA PRO A 43 5.93 8.54 11.76
C PRO A 43 5.60 9.04 10.37
N SER A 44 6.06 10.25 10.05
CA SER A 44 5.83 10.94 8.78
C SER A 44 5.89 9.92 7.66
N LEU A 45 4.75 9.59 7.05
CA LEU A 45 4.63 8.52 6.05
C LEU A 45 5.38 8.82 4.74
N GLU A 46 6.28 9.79 4.72
CA GLU A 46 6.59 10.55 3.52
C GLU A 46 8.06 10.93 3.34
N GLU A 47 9.00 10.38 4.11
CA GLU A 47 10.39 10.38 3.62
C GLU A 47 10.53 9.29 2.57
N ARG A 48 10.00 9.60 1.39
CA ARG A 48 10.19 8.81 0.18
C ARG A 48 11.70 8.63 0.00
N HIS A 49 12.10 7.39 -0.26
CA HIS A 49 13.50 7.05 -0.48
C HIS A 49 14.09 7.97 -1.57
N GLN A 50 15.26 8.55 -1.30
CA GLN A 50 15.85 9.63 -2.11
C GLN A 50 17.34 9.37 -2.43
N ARG A 51 17.79 8.13 -2.29
CA ARG A 51 19.18 7.75 -2.50
C ARG A 51 19.30 6.67 -3.58
N CYS A 52 20.47 6.64 -4.20
CA CYS A 52 20.87 5.57 -5.11
C CYS A 52 21.60 4.46 -4.35
N ASP A 53 21.03 3.26 -4.35
CA ASP A 53 21.49 2.10 -3.59
C ASP A 53 22.42 1.16 -4.37
N VAL A 54 22.61 1.40 -5.67
CA VAL A 54 23.54 0.58 -6.47
C VAL A 54 24.95 0.58 -5.86
N SER A 55 25.62 -0.56 -5.91
CA SER A 55 26.94 -0.74 -5.30
C SER A 55 27.94 0.35 -5.70
N LYS A 56 27.97 0.70 -7.00
CA LYS A 56 28.78 1.78 -7.56
C LYS A 56 27.91 2.85 -8.21
N CYS A 57 27.65 3.94 -7.49
CA CYS A 57 26.97 5.11 -8.05
C CYS A 57 27.91 5.86 -9.01
N LEU A 58 27.37 6.27 -10.17
CA LEU A 58 28.10 7.02 -11.20
C LEU A 58 27.73 8.51 -11.22
N CYS A 59 26.77 8.94 -10.40
CA CYS A 59 26.31 10.32 -10.38
C CYS A 59 27.41 11.26 -9.82
N PRO A 60 27.82 12.29 -10.57
CA PRO A 60 28.80 13.27 -10.09
C PRO A 60 28.34 14.04 -8.84
N GLY A 61 27.02 14.22 -8.69
CA GLY A 61 26.42 14.93 -7.55
C GLY A 61 26.30 14.08 -6.28
N GLY A 62 26.71 12.81 -6.31
CA GLY A 62 26.56 11.89 -5.18
C GLY A 62 25.30 11.03 -5.27
N ARG A 63 25.01 10.29 -4.19
CA ARG A 63 23.95 9.27 -4.20
C ARG A 63 22.56 9.86 -3.95
N GLU A 64 22.52 10.98 -3.23
CA GLU A 64 21.32 11.70 -2.80
C GLU A 64 20.84 12.71 -3.86
N GLN A 65 21.70 13.08 -4.83
CA GLN A 65 21.34 13.97 -5.92
C GLN A 65 20.47 13.23 -6.93
N ALA A 66 19.34 13.81 -7.31
CA ALA A 66 18.46 13.28 -8.34
C ALA A 66 17.90 14.42 -9.19
N ASP A 67 17.92 14.25 -10.50
CA ASP A 67 17.25 15.16 -11.44
C ASP A 67 15.79 14.72 -11.64
N GLU A 68 14.91 15.63 -12.06
CA GLU A 68 13.51 15.29 -12.37
C GLU A 68 13.40 14.33 -13.57
N GLU A 69 14.26 14.54 -14.59
CA GLU A 69 14.35 13.71 -15.79
C GLU A 69 15.83 13.55 -16.22
N GLY A 70 16.12 12.46 -16.95
CA GLY A 70 17.41 12.24 -17.58
C GLY A 70 18.21 11.09 -16.95
N PRO A 71 19.53 11.04 -17.18
CA PRO A 71 20.38 9.92 -16.72
C PRO A 71 20.47 9.83 -15.19
N TRP A 72 20.33 10.96 -14.50
CA TRP A 72 20.39 11.06 -13.04
C TRP A 72 19.02 11.14 -12.39
N GLN A 73 17.95 10.83 -13.14
CA GLN A 73 16.65 10.61 -12.56
C GLN A 73 16.69 9.39 -11.65
N LEU A 74 16.16 9.55 -10.43
CA LEU A 74 16.05 8.46 -9.46
C LEU A 74 14.75 7.67 -9.67
N LEU A 75 14.88 6.38 -9.95
CA LEU A 75 13.80 5.42 -10.06
C LEU A 75 13.75 4.59 -8.78
N LEU A 76 12.58 4.52 -8.16
CA LEU A 76 12.35 3.66 -7.00
C LEU A 76 11.85 2.29 -7.45
N CYS A 77 12.13 1.27 -6.65
CA CYS A 77 11.61 -0.06 -6.93
C CYS A 77 10.08 -0.05 -6.97
N SER A 78 9.48 -0.52 -8.07
CA SER A 78 8.02 -0.53 -8.25
C SER A 78 7.28 -1.43 -7.26
N SER A 79 8.00 -2.36 -6.62
CA SER A 79 7.43 -3.34 -5.70
C SER A 79 7.52 -2.92 -4.22
N CYS A 80 8.66 -2.38 -3.78
CA CYS A 80 8.87 -2.05 -2.36
C CYS A 80 9.06 -0.55 -2.07
N ALA A 81 9.43 0.26 -3.08
CA ALA A 81 9.82 1.67 -2.95
C ALA A 81 10.91 1.96 -1.89
N ALA A 82 11.54 0.93 -1.32
CA ALA A 82 12.54 1.02 -0.26
C ALA A 82 13.96 1.20 -0.78
N GLU A 83 14.19 0.85 -2.05
CA GLU A 83 15.46 1.02 -2.76
C GLU A 83 15.26 1.91 -3.99
N GLY A 84 16.31 2.64 -4.36
CA GLY A 84 16.38 3.51 -5.53
C GLY A 84 17.63 3.32 -6.38
N THR A 85 17.52 3.63 -7.68
CA THR A 85 18.67 3.68 -8.60
C THR A 85 18.57 4.88 -9.52
N HIS A 86 19.71 5.47 -9.88
CA HIS A 86 19.73 6.36 -11.03
C HIS A 86 19.57 5.57 -12.32
N ARG A 87 18.85 6.13 -13.27
CA ARG A 87 18.63 5.54 -14.59
C ARG A 87 19.95 5.07 -15.24
N HIS A 88 21.00 5.89 -15.19
CA HIS A 88 22.30 5.55 -15.75
C HIS A 88 23.05 4.46 -14.96
N CYS A 89 22.90 4.43 -13.63
CA CYS A 89 23.57 3.46 -12.78
C CYS A 89 23.07 2.03 -13.00
N SER A 90 21.79 1.86 -13.34
CA SER A 90 21.20 0.56 -13.70
C SER A 90 21.09 0.34 -15.22
N LEU A 91 21.79 1.15 -16.04
CA LEU A 91 21.79 1.05 -17.51
C LEU A 91 20.40 1.04 -18.14
N LEU A 92 19.46 1.77 -17.55
CA LEU A 92 18.08 1.82 -17.99
C LEU A 92 17.95 2.74 -19.21
N SER A 93 17.17 2.29 -20.20
CA SER A 93 16.86 3.11 -21.37
C SER A 93 16.04 4.34 -20.97
N ARG A 94 16.03 5.41 -21.78
CA ARG A 94 15.20 6.60 -21.54
C ARG A 94 13.69 6.31 -21.57
N ARG A 95 13.26 5.18 -22.15
CA ARG A 95 11.85 4.76 -22.24
C ARG A 95 11.41 3.89 -21.08
N THR A 96 12.34 3.45 -20.24
CA THR A 96 12.03 2.56 -19.12
C THR A 96 11.43 3.36 -17.97
N GLU A 97 10.18 3.10 -17.60
CA GLU A 97 9.49 3.84 -16.53
C GLU A 97 9.45 3.08 -15.19
N SER A 98 9.78 1.79 -15.20
CA SER A 98 9.79 0.94 -14.01
C SER A 98 11.13 0.23 -13.85
N TRP A 99 11.50 0.03 -12.59
CA TRP A 99 12.68 -0.72 -12.18
C TRP A 99 12.34 -1.50 -10.91
N GLU A 100 12.96 -2.66 -10.75
CA GLU A 100 12.84 -3.48 -9.55
C GLU A 100 14.23 -3.77 -8.99
N CYS A 101 14.37 -3.70 -7.66
CA CYS A 101 15.61 -4.10 -7.00
C CYS A 101 15.80 -5.62 -7.09
N ASP A 102 17.03 -6.08 -6.86
CA ASP A 102 17.40 -7.50 -6.96
C ASP A 102 16.53 -8.38 -6.05
N THR A 103 16.16 -7.85 -4.88
CA THR A 103 15.27 -8.52 -3.92
C THR A 103 13.86 -8.69 -4.45
N CYS A 104 13.32 -7.74 -5.22
CA CYS A 104 11.97 -7.81 -5.77
C CYS A 104 11.90 -8.54 -7.10
N ALA A 105 12.88 -8.34 -7.99
CA ALA A 105 12.91 -8.93 -9.32
C ALA A 105 13.13 -10.46 -9.28
N GLY A 106 13.83 -10.98 -8.26
CA GLY A 106 14.14 -12.40 -8.11
C GLY A 106 13.08 -13.24 -7.40
N VAL A 107 12.09 -12.61 -6.75
CA VAL A 107 11.04 -13.34 -6.02
C VAL A 107 9.81 -13.42 -6.91
N GLY A 108 9.62 -14.57 -7.56
CA GLY A 108 8.40 -14.88 -8.30
C GLY A 108 7.17 -14.94 -7.38
N THR A 109 6.63 -13.80 -6.95
CA THR A 109 5.36 -13.76 -6.23
C THR A 109 4.20 -13.62 -7.21
N CYS A 110 3.43 -14.70 -7.34
CA CYS A 110 2.22 -14.81 -8.12
C CYS A 110 1.26 -13.62 -7.90
N LYS A 111 0.70 -13.09 -9.00
CA LYS A 111 -0.36 -12.08 -9.00
C LYS A 111 -1.53 -12.55 -8.12
N ARG A 112 -1.83 -11.83 -7.03
CA ARG A 112 -3.07 -12.01 -6.26
C ARG A 112 -4.24 -11.62 -7.16
N GLN A 113 -5.00 -12.60 -7.65
CA GLN A 113 -6.27 -12.34 -8.32
C GLN A 113 -7.22 -11.69 -7.32
N ARG A 114 -7.75 -10.52 -7.66
CA ARG A 114 -8.89 -9.90 -6.96
C ARG A 114 -10.10 -10.81 -7.15
N ALA A 115 -10.51 -11.52 -6.10
CA ALA A 115 -11.79 -12.21 -6.09
C ALA A 115 -12.91 -11.17 -6.05
N ALA A 116 -13.73 -11.12 -7.10
CA ALA A 116 -14.96 -10.33 -7.12
C ALA A 116 -16.02 -11.04 -6.26
N CYS A 117 -16.38 -10.47 -5.12
CA CYS A 117 -17.53 -10.93 -4.34
C CYS A 117 -18.82 -10.51 -5.04
N ARG A 118 -19.62 -11.50 -5.51
CA ARG A 118 -21.01 -11.28 -5.92
C ARG A 118 -21.91 -11.40 -4.69
N CYS A 119 -22.41 -10.28 -4.17
CA CYS A 119 -23.53 -10.30 -3.23
C CYS A 119 -24.82 -10.53 -4.01
N VAL A 120 -25.42 -11.72 -3.89
CA VAL A 120 -26.77 -11.99 -4.40
C VAL A 120 -27.75 -11.55 -3.32
N VAL A 121 -28.51 -10.48 -3.58
CA VAL A 121 -29.58 -10.01 -2.70
C VAL A 121 -30.80 -10.92 -2.93
N ALA A 122 -31.00 -11.89 -2.04
CA ALA A 122 -32.25 -12.66 -2.00
C ALA A 122 -33.29 -11.87 -1.18
N ARG A 123 -34.20 -11.18 -1.88
CA ARG A 123 -35.43 -10.66 -1.28
C ARG A 123 -36.43 -11.81 -1.21
N HIS A 124 -36.83 -12.23 -0.01
CA HIS A 124 -38.12 -12.86 0.18
C HIS A 124 -39.00 -11.92 0.99
N GLY A 125 -39.99 -11.37 0.30
CA GLY A 125 -41.13 -10.72 0.92
C GLY A 125 -42.02 -11.78 1.58
N LEU A 126 -42.58 -11.41 2.72
CA LEU A 126 -43.76 -12.05 3.27
C LEU A 126 -44.88 -11.03 3.19
N ALA A 127 -45.86 -11.36 2.35
CA ALA A 127 -47.12 -10.65 2.23
C ALA A 127 -48.11 -11.21 3.27
N ALA A 128 -48.90 -10.27 3.81
CA ALA A 128 -50.20 -10.38 4.49
C ALA A 128 -50.28 -11.27 5.74
#